data_AF-A0A8J6W401-F1
#
_entry.id   AF-A0A8J6W401-F1
#
_cell.length_a   1.000
_cell.length_b   1.000
_cell.length_c   1.000
_cell.angle_alpha   90.00
_cell.angle_beta   90.00
_cell.angle_gamma   90.00
#
_symmetry.space_group_name_H-M   'P 1'
#
loop_
_entity.id
_entity.type
_entity.pdbx_description
1 polymer ?
#
loop_
_entity_poly.entity_id
_entity_poly.type
_entity_poly.pdbx_seq_one_letter_code
_entity_poly.pdbx_strand_id
1 'polypeptide(L)'
;MFNLRNSLFSCLAIATLAGVSLYDNGPTNAQSAGNAATTTVAATTSTKPVKVFFPTSRSQQDFSYVAPVVRRTQTQGVAQFAIEQLIAGPTSQERQQGFRAPINFQGSSNCGRDFKLAVSTGVAKLQFCKQVVSGGIGDDARIKSSISATLKQFPSISSVVLLDRNGNCLNDQSGENRCLR
;
A
#
# COMPACT_ATOMS: atom_id res chain seq x y z
N MET A 1 -52.69 9.99 9.08
CA MET A 1 -52.39 11.30 8.46
C MET A 1 -51.41 11.06 7.32
N PHE A 2 -51.89 11.23 6.09
CA PHE A 2 -51.10 11.19 4.85
C PHE A 2 -50.27 12.47 4.72
N ASN A 3 -49.08 12.39 4.11
CA ASN A 3 -48.64 13.40 3.16
C ASN A 3 -47.61 12.84 2.16
N LEU A 4 -48.07 12.68 0.92
CA LEU A 4 -47.29 12.65 -0.31
C LEU A 4 -47.07 14.09 -0.81
N ARG A 5 -46.00 14.34 -1.58
CA ARG A 5 -45.93 15.06 -2.88
C ARG A 5 -44.46 15.46 -3.18
N ASN A 6 -43.81 14.98 -4.25
CA ASN A 6 -43.99 15.18 -5.69
C ASN A 6 -43.30 16.46 -6.22
N SER A 7 -42.36 16.34 -7.17
CA SER A 7 -42.11 17.36 -8.20
C SER A 7 -41.43 16.75 -9.44
N LEU A 8 -42.13 16.83 -10.56
CA LEU A 8 -41.73 16.51 -11.94
C LEU A 8 -41.52 17.83 -12.72
N PHE A 9 -41.16 17.71 -14.01
CA PHE A 9 -41.09 18.69 -15.12
C PHE A 9 -39.65 18.96 -15.60
N SER A 10 -39.17 18.33 -16.69
CA SER A 10 -39.57 18.42 -18.12
C SER A 10 -39.05 19.70 -18.81
N CYS A 11 -38.19 19.52 -19.82
CA CYS A 11 -38.14 20.35 -21.02
C CYS A 11 -37.52 19.56 -22.18
N LEU A 12 -38.22 19.57 -23.31
CA LEU A 12 -38.03 18.81 -24.54
C LEU A 12 -38.13 19.81 -25.71
N ALA A 13 -37.25 19.73 -26.72
CA ALA A 13 -37.38 20.22 -28.12
C ALA A 13 -36.00 20.03 -28.80
N ILE A 14 -35.71 19.25 -29.86
CA ILE A 14 -36.26 18.91 -31.20
C ILE A 14 -35.98 19.97 -32.31
N ALA A 15 -35.40 19.49 -33.45
CA ALA A 15 -35.56 19.88 -34.88
C ALA A 15 -34.21 20.15 -35.63
N THR A 16 -33.66 19.26 -36.48
CA THR A 16 -33.82 19.04 -37.98
C THR A 16 -33.23 20.16 -38.88
N LEU A 17 -32.65 20.02 -40.09
CA LEU A 17 -32.33 18.95 -41.07
C LEU A 17 -31.44 19.53 -42.22
N ALA A 18 -30.63 18.68 -42.87
CA ALA A 18 -30.21 18.61 -44.29
C ALA A 18 -29.37 19.70 -45.01
N GLY A 19 -28.37 19.23 -45.79
CA GLY A 19 -27.71 19.94 -46.88
C GLY A 19 -26.62 19.09 -47.57
N VAL A 20 -26.94 18.49 -48.72
CA VAL A 20 -26.07 17.67 -49.60
C VAL A 20 -25.21 18.58 -50.50
N SER A 21 -23.97 18.20 -50.81
CA SER A 21 -23.30 18.69 -52.03
C SER A 21 -22.36 17.62 -52.61
N LEU A 22 -22.56 17.32 -53.90
CA LEU A 22 -21.78 16.40 -54.74
C LEU A 22 -20.92 17.22 -55.71
N TYR A 23 -19.65 16.86 -55.88
CA TYR A 23 -18.94 17.01 -57.15
C TYR A 23 -17.77 16.02 -57.25
N ASP A 24 -17.73 15.39 -58.42
CA ASP A 24 -16.84 14.31 -58.91
C ASP A 24 -15.62 14.92 -59.64
N ASN A 25 -14.50 14.17 -59.72
CA ASN A 25 -13.75 13.83 -60.96
C ASN A 25 -12.30 13.36 -60.69
N GLY A 26 -12.02 12.08 -61.01
CA GLY A 26 -10.81 11.69 -61.76
C GLY A 26 -9.63 11.01 -61.03
N PRO A 27 -8.80 10.20 -61.73
CA PRO A 27 -8.52 8.83 -61.28
C PRO A 27 -7.04 8.48 -60.98
N THR A 28 -6.85 7.21 -60.56
CA THR A 28 -5.60 6.40 -60.53
C THR A 28 -4.50 6.75 -59.51
N ASN A 29 -4.36 5.91 -58.48
CA ASN A 29 -3.24 4.96 -58.44
C ASN A 29 -3.46 3.87 -57.38
N ALA A 30 -3.24 2.63 -57.81
CA ALA A 30 -3.21 1.45 -56.95
C ALA A 30 -2.03 1.54 -55.98
N GLN A 31 -2.23 1.17 -54.70
CA GLN A 31 -1.21 0.45 -53.94
C GLN A 31 -1.73 -0.11 -52.61
N SER A 32 -1.62 -1.43 -52.54
CA SER A 32 -1.37 -2.30 -51.40
C SER A 32 -2.46 -2.50 -50.34
N ALA A 33 -2.92 -3.75 -50.33
CA ALA A 33 -3.39 -4.47 -49.15
C ALA A 33 -2.45 -4.27 -47.96
N GLY A 34 -3.06 -4.13 -46.78
CA GLY A 34 -2.40 -4.11 -45.50
C GLY A 34 -3.46 -4.12 -44.41
N ASN A 35 -3.96 -5.31 -44.06
CA ASN A 35 -4.68 -5.53 -42.81
C ASN A 35 -3.72 -5.16 -41.67
N ALA A 36 -3.74 -3.90 -41.25
CA ALA A 36 -3.11 -3.47 -40.02
C ALA A 36 -4.00 -3.92 -38.85
N ALA A 37 -4.00 -5.23 -38.60
CA ALA A 37 -4.38 -5.76 -37.31
C ALA A 37 -3.42 -5.15 -36.30
N THR A 38 -3.86 -4.10 -35.62
CA THR A 38 -3.18 -3.57 -34.44
C THR A 38 -3.28 -4.65 -33.36
N THR A 39 -2.31 -5.55 -33.34
CA THR A 39 -2.11 -6.50 -32.25
C THR A 39 -1.68 -5.70 -31.04
N THR A 40 -2.65 -5.22 -30.26
CA THR A 40 -2.44 -4.72 -28.91
C THR A 40 -1.98 -5.90 -28.06
N VAL A 41 -0.67 -6.11 -27.98
CA VAL A 41 -0.09 -7.05 -27.01
C VAL A 41 -0.28 -6.43 -25.63
N ALA A 42 -1.29 -6.89 -24.91
CA ALA A 42 -1.49 -6.55 -23.51
C ALA A 42 -0.23 -6.97 -22.73
N ALA A 43 0.55 -5.99 -22.26
CA ALA A 43 1.72 -6.25 -21.43
C ALA A 43 1.27 -6.88 -20.11
N THR A 44 1.52 -8.17 -19.93
CA THR A 44 1.31 -8.88 -18.65
C THR A 44 2.39 -8.43 -17.67
N THR A 45 2.09 -7.41 -16.89
CA THR A 45 2.98 -6.96 -15.82
C THR A 45 3.06 -8.01 -14.71
N SER A 46 4.22 -8.67 -14.59
CA SER A 46 4.46 -9.69 -13.55
C SER A 46 4.51 -9.07 -12.16
N THR A 47 3.74 -9.61 -11.22
CA THR A 47 3.68 -9.15 -9.82
C THR A 47 4.27 -10.19 -8.88
N LYS A 48 5.06 -9.75 -7.91
CA LYS A 48 5.69 -10.59 -6.87
C LYS A 48 4.82 -10.60 -5.61
N PRO A 49 4.51 -11.77 -5.02
CA PRO A 49 3.83 -11.84 -3.73
C PRO A 49 4.81 -11.50 -2.59
N VAL A 50 4.30 -10.85 -1.55
CA VAL A 50 5.03 -10.55 -0.32
C VAL A 50 4.09 -10.64 0.87
N LYS A 51 4.55 -11.16 2.01
CA LYS A 51 3.74 -11.28 3.22
C LYS A 51 3.88 -10.01 4.05
N VAL A 52 2.78 -9.54 4.62
CA VAL A 52 2.76 -8.44 5.59
C VAL A 52 2.11 -8.99 6.85
N PHE A 53 2.81 -8.89 7.97
CA PHE A 53 2.40 -9.58 9.19
C PHE A 53 1.69 -8.60 10.13
N PHE A 54 0.42 -8.88 10.44
CA PHE A 54 -0.41 -8.04 11.28
C PHE A 54 -0.78 -8.77 12.58
N PRO A 55 -0.94 -8.04 13.70
CA PRO A 55 -1.57 -8.59 14.90
C PRO A 55 -3.01 -9.03 14.62
N THR A 56 -3.48 -9.98 15.44
CA THR A 56 -4.84 -10.54 15.38
C THR A 56 -5.47 -10.55 16.78
N SER A 57 -6.68 -11.09 16.92
CA SER A 57 -7.28 -11.33 18.24
C SER A 57 -6.43 -12.21 19.17
N ARG A 58 -5.67 -13.17 18.62
CA ARG A 58 -4.70 -13.98 19.38
C ARG A 58 -3.56 -13.16 19.98
N SER A 59 -3.27 -12.00 19.39
CA SER A 59 -2.24 -11.08 19.87
C SER A 59 -2.63 -10.36 21.17
N GLN A 60 -3.78 -10.68 21.77
CA GLN A 60 -4.16 -10.23 23.10
C GLN A 60 -3.62 -11.13 24.21
N GLN A 61 -3.39 -12.42 23.91
CA GLN A 61 -2.76 -13.37 24.84
C GLN A 61 -1.24 -13.48 24.60
N ASP A 62 -0.82 -13.39 23.34
CA ASP A 62 0.59 -13.44 22.93
C ASP A 62 0.93 -12.24 22.05
N PHE A 63 1.55 -11.21 22.63
CA PHE A 63 1.91 -9.99 21.90
C PHE A 63 2.90 -10.22 20.75
N SER A 64 3.57 -11.38 20.71
CA SER A 64 4.47 -11.75 19.62
C SER A 64 3.77 -12.42 18.44
N TYR A 65 2.55 -12.94 18.64
CA TYR A 65 1.79 -13.59 17.60
C TYR A 65 1.34 -12.60 16.53
N VAL A 66 1.70 -12.86 15.28
CA VAL A 66 1.27 -12.09 14.10
C VAL A 66 0.96 -13.06 12.96
N ALA A 67 -0.01 -12.72 12.12
CA ALA A 67 -0.43 -13.55 11.00
C ALA A 67 -0.16 -12.85 9.66
N PRO A 68 0.28 -13.60 8.63
CA PRO A 68 0.62 -13.03 7.33
C PRO A 68 -0.63 -12.72 6.52
N VAL A 69 -0.58 -11.60 5.79
CA VAL A 69 -1.48 -11.28 4.70
C VAL A 69 -0.65 -11.05 3.45
N VAL A 70 -1.03 -11.66 2.32
CA VAL A 70 -0.26 -11.53 1.07
C VAL A 70 -0.65 -10.23 0.36
N ARG A 71 0.38 -9.46 -0.01
CA ARG A 71 0.31 -8.31 -0.92
C ARG A 71 1.07 -8.64 -2.20
N ARG A 72 0.79 -7.91 -3.28
CA ARG A 72 1.49 -8.06 -4.56
C ARG A 72 2.08 -6.74 -5.01
N THR A 73 3.27 -6.78 -5.59
CA THR A 73 3.95 -5.58 -6.08
C THR A 73 4.78 -5.85 -7.32
N GLN A 74 5.01 -4.81 -8.12
CA GLN A 74 5.92 -4.81 -9.27
C GLN A 74 7.26 -4.14 -8.94
N THR A 75 7.35 -3.47 -7.79
CA THR A 75 8.57 -2.76 -7.39
C THR A 75 9.73 -3.71 -7.14
N GLN A 76 10.94 -3.24 -7.43
CA GLN A 76 12.17 -3.92 -7.05
C GLN A 76 12.40 -3.84 -5.53
N GLY A 77 11.96 -2.75 -4.88
CA GLY A 77 12.09 -2.51 -3.44
C GLY A 77 11.04 -3.25 -2.60
N VAL A 78 11.01 -4.58 -2.68
CA VAL A 78 9.93 -5.40 -2.08
C VAL A 78 9.86 -5.24 -0.55
N ALA A 79 11.00 -5.11 0.14
CA ALA A 79 11.03 -4.90 1.59
C ALA A 79 10.47 -3.53 2.00
N GLN A 80 10.82 -2.48 1.26
CA GLN A 80 10.28 -1.13 1.44
C GLN A 80 8.75 -1.15 1.26
N PHE A 81 8.28 -1.77 0.17
CA PHE A 81 6.84 -1.92 -0.09
C PHE A 81 6.12 -2.69 1.03
N ALA A 82 6.71 -3.77 1.55
CA ALA A 82 6.09 -4.54 2.63
C ALA A 82 5.87 -3.71 3.90
N ILE A 83 6.81 -2.82 4.24
CA ILE A 83 6.67 -1.92 5.39
C ILE A 83 5.65 -0.80 5.11
N GLU A 84 5.63 -0.25 3.89
CA GLU A 84 4.60 0.70 3.48
C GLU A 84 3.19 0.09 3.62
N GLN A 85 3.02 -1.17 3.22
CA GLN A 85 1.76 -1.90 3.41
C GLN A 85 1.46 -2.21 4.87
N LEU A 86 2.48 -2.47 5.70
CA LEU A 86 2.30 -2.67 7.15
C LEU A 86 1.78 -1.39 7.83
N ILE A 87 2.34 -0.25 7.45
CA ILE A 87 1.96 1.08 7.93
C ILE A 87 0.55 1.45 7.44
N ALA A 88 0.23 1.15 6.18
CA ALA A 88 -1.11 1.37 5.63
C ALA A 88 -2.19 0.57 6.40
N GLY A 89 -1.79 -0.55 7.01
CA GLY A 89 -2.65 -1.36 7.86
C GLY A 89 -3.52 -2.36 7.09
N PRO A 90 -4.33 -3.15 7.82
CA PRO A 90 -5.26 -4.10 7.21
C PRO A 90 -6.44 -3.42 6.52
N THR A 91 -6.92 -4.04 5.45
CA THR A 91 -8.14 -3.65 4.75
C THR A 91 -9.38 -3.76 5.65
N SER A 92 -10.51 -3.20 5.23
CA SER A 92 -11.76 -3.33 5.99
C SER A 92 -12.19 -4.80 6.14
N GLN A 93 -12.00 -5.62 5.12
CA GLN A 93 -12.29 -7.06 5.13
C GLN A 93 -11.35 -7.80 6.09
N GLU A 94 -10.05 -7.50 6.07
CA GLU A 94 -9.09 -8.10 7.01
C GLU A 94 -9.37 -7.69 8.46
N ARG A 95 -9.80 -6.44 8.70
CA ARG A 95 -10.22 -5.99 10.04
C ARG A 95 -11.41 -6.79 10.56
N GLN A 96 -12.38 -7.09 9.71
CA GLN A 96 -13.51 -7.98 10.03
C GLN A 96 -13.06 -9.40 10.35
N GLN A 97 -11.97 -9.87 9.73
CA GLN A 97 -11.34 -11.16 10.03
C GLN A 97 -10.47 -11.14 11.31
N GLY A 98 -10.40 -10.01 12.01
CA GLY A 98 -9.70 -9.90 13.28
C GLY A 98 -8.28 -9.32 13.19
N PHE A 99 -7.79 -8.95 12.00
CA PHE A 99 -6.50 -8.27 11.85
C PHE A 99 -6.57 -6.83 12.40
N ARG A 100 -5.45 -6.32 12.90
CA ARG A 100 -5.33 -4.97 13.48
C ARG A 100 -4.12 -4.24 12.91
N ALA A 101 -4.19 -2.92 12.84
CA ALA A 101 -3.02 -2.11 12.51
C ALA A 101 -2.06 -2.09 13.72
N PRO A 102 -0.78 -2.42 13.55
CA PRO A 102 0.17 -2.39 14.66
C PRO A 102 0.71 -1.00 14.95
N ILE A 103 0.78 -0.11 13.95
CA ILE A 103 1.51 1.16 14.05
C ILE A 103 0.51 2.32 13.97
N ASN A 104 0.61 3.22 14.95
CA ASN A 104 -0.09 4.49 14.93
C ASN A 104 0.94 5.62 14.95
N PHE A 105 0.71 6.67 14.15
CA PHE A 105 1.60 7.83 14.10
C PHE A 105 0.94 9.09 14.66
N GLN A 106 1.76 9.95 15.24
CA GLN A 106 1.42 11.33 15.60
C GLN A 106 2.46 12.30 15.06
N GLY A 107 2.02 13.56 14.88
CA GLY A 107 2.86 14.66 14.44
C GLY A 107 3.37 14.54 13.00
N SER A 108 4.21 15.52 12.65
CA SER A 108 4.81 15.65 11.31
C SER A 108 6.09 14.84 11.15
N SER A 109 6.32 14.35 9.94
CA SER A 109 7.57 13.69 9.57
C SER A 109 8.76 14.65 9.64
N ASN A 110 9.92 14.19 10.12
CA ASN A 110 11.18 14.93 10.03
C ASN A 110 12.01 14.62 8.77
N CYS A 111 11.52 13.76 7.88
CA CYS A 111 12.28 13.33 6.70
C CYS A 111 11.45 13.30 5.40
N GLY A 112 10.23 13.85 5.41
CA GLY A 112 9.32 13.88 4.26
C GLY A 112 8.66 12.54 3.92
N ARG A 113 8.92 11.48 4.68
CA ARG A 113 8.33 10.13 4.52
C ARG A 113 7.94 9.57 5.90
N ASP A 114 7.28 8.42 5.97
CA ASP A 114 6.94 7.81 7.27
C ASP A 114 8.14 7.13 7.94
N PHE A 115 9.09 6.62 7.14
CA PHE A 115 10.28 5.93 7.61
C PHE A 115 11.42 5.92 6.57
N LYS A 116 12.62 5.52 7.04
CA LYS A 116 13.79 5.14 6.25
C LYS A 116 14.11 3.67 6.52
N LEU A 117 14.50 2.94 5.48
CA LEU A 117 14.94 1.55 5.58
C LEU A 117 16.28 1.39 4.89
N ALA A 118 17.26 0.87 5.64
CA ALA A 118 18.56 0.49 5.12
C ALA A 118 18.81 -0.98 5.45
N VAL A 119 19.28 -1.75 4.47
CA VAL A 119 19.66 -3.16 4.66
C VAL A 119 21.13 -3.29 4.34
N SER A 120 21.92 -3.74 5.31
CA SER A 120 23.35 -3.99 5.14
C SER A 120 23.74 -5.20 5.95
N THR A 121 24.58 -6.09 5.38
CA THR A 121 25.22 -7.19 6.12
C THR A 121 24.24 -8.05 6.94
N GLY A 122 23.04 -8.32 6.39
CA GLY A 122 22.02 -9.12 7.09
C GLY A 122 21.12 -8.34 8.05
N VAL A 123 21.42 -7.07 8.30
CA VAL A 123 20.70 -6.22 9.27
C VAL A 123 19.80 -5.25 8.54
N ALA A 124 18.50 -5.28 8.83
CA ALA A 124 17.56 -4.25 8.38
C ALA A 124 17.38 -3.19 9.46
N LYS A 125 17.87 -1.98 9.21
CA LYS A 125 17.68 -0.81 10.07
C LYS A 125 16.49 -0.01 9.56
N LEU A 126 15.40 -0.04 10.31
CA LEU A 126 14.19 0.74 10.05
C LEU A 126 14.11 1.89 11.05
N GLN A 127 14.15 3.11 10.54
CA GLN A 127 13.98 4.32 11.34
C GLN A 127 12.67 5.00 10.97
N PHE A 128 11.78 5.16 11.93
CA PHE A 128 10.59 5.98 11.72
C PHE A 128 10.96 7.45 11.60
N CYS A 129 10.23 8.21 10.79
CA CYS A 129 10.37 9.66 10.68
C CYS A 129 9.20 10.41 11.32
N LYS A 130 8.13 9.69 11.64
CA LYS A 130 7.00 10.16 12.44
C LYS A 130 7.09 9.57 13.84
N GLN A 131 6.45 10.24 14.81
CA GLN A 131 6.40 9.72 16.16
C GLN A 131 5.47 8.51 16.17
N VAL A 132 6.00 7.36 16.55
CA VAL A 132 5.21 6.15 16.84
C VAL A 132 4.54 6.35 18.19
N VAL A 133 3.24 6.11 18.23
CA VAL A 133 2.46 6.14 19.47
C VAL A 133 2.33 4.71 19.96
N SER A 134 2.63 4.52 21.24
CA SER A 134 2.49 3.24 21.90
C SER A 134 1.43 3.31 23.00
N GLY A 135 0.58 2.29 23.07
CA GLY A 135 -0.31 2.04 24.21
C GLY A 135 0.36 1.34 25.40
N GLY A 136 1.69 1.15 25.38
CA GLY A 136 2.47 0.46 26.41
C GLY A 136 3.17 -0.81 25.90
N ILE A 137 3.78 -1.58 26.82
CA ILE A 137 4.67 -2.71 26.51
C ILE A 137 4.04 -3.74 25.55
N GLY A 138 2.74 -4.03 25.70
CA GLY A 138 2.06 -4.98 24.81
C GLY A 138 1.90 -4.45 23.38
N ASP A 139 1.74 -3.14 23.23
CA ASP A 139 1.69 -2.50 21.93
C ASP A 139 3.07 -2.45 21.28
N ASP A 140 4.10 -2.13 22.08
CA ASP A 140 5.50 -2.16 21.66
C ASP A 140 5.91 -3.53 21.13
N ALA A 141 5.52 -4.59 21.85
CA ALA A 141 5.78 -5.96 21.46
C ALA A 141 5.08 -6.31 20.13
N ARG A 142 3.84 -5.88 19.91
CA ARG A 142 3.11 -6.10 18.64
C ARG A 142 3.73 -5.34 17.47
N ILE A 143 4.12 -4.08 17.66
CA ILE A 143 4.84 -3.28 16.66
C ILE A 143 6.12 -4.00 16.25
N LYS A 144 6.95 -4.36 17.24
CA LYS A 144 8.24 -5.03 17.02
C LYS A 144 8.05 -6.36 16.29
N SER A 145 7.07 -7.17 16.69
CA SER A 145 6.84 -8.50 16.13
C SER A 145 6.32 -8.42 14.70
N SER A 146 5.42 -7.48 14.41
CA SER A 146 4.88 -7.24 13.07
C SER A 146 5.97 -6.82 12.08
N ILE A 147 6.81 -5.86 12.47
CA ILE A 147 7.92 -5.38 11.62
C ILE A 147 8.97 -6.48 11.45
N SER A 148 9.34 -7.15 12.55
CA SER A 148 10.35 -8.21 12.52
C SER A 148 9.93 -9.38 11.64
N ALA A 149 8.69 -9.88 11.78
CA ALA A 149 8.19 -10.95 10.92
C ALA A 149 8.10 -10.52 9.44
N THR A 150 7.72 -9.26 9.19
CA THR A 150 7.64 -8.71 7.83
C THR A 150 9.02 -8.57 7.18
N LEU A 151 10.05 -8.14 7.89
CA LEU A 151 11.40 -8.00 7.31
C LEU A 151 12.16 -9.32 7.27
N LYS A 152 12.03 -10.17 8.30
CA LYS A 152 12.75 -11.45 8.36
C LYS A 152 12.18 -12.53 7.43
N GLN A 153 11.09 -12.25 6.71
CA GLN A 153 10.64 -13.12 5.61
C GLN A 153 11.66 -13.17 4.47
N PHE A 154 12.50 -12.14 4.33
CA PHE A 154 13.53 -12.07 3.30
C PHE A 154 14.79 -12.78 3.83
N PRO A 155 15.32 -13.79 3.12
CA PRO A 155 16.43 -14.60 3.60
C PRO A 155 17.74 -13.79 3.77
N SER A 156 17.84 -12.63 3.12
CA SER A 156 18.96 -11.70 3.28
C SER A 156 18.89 -10.87 4.56
N ILE A 157 17.83 -10.98 5.38
CA ILE A 157 17.65 -10.21 6.63
C ILE A 157 17.61 -11.19 7.80
N SER A 158 18.69 -11.24 8.56
CA SER A 158 18.84 -12.06 9.77
C SER A 158 18.39 -11.33 11.04
N SER A 159 18.55 -10.00 11.08
CA SER A 159 18.18 -9.17 12.24
C SER A 159 17.55 -7.84 11.83
N VAL A 160 16.84 -7.23 12.79
CA VAL A 160 16.12 -5.97 12.58
C VAL A 160 16.44 -5.02 13.72
N VAL A 161 16.84 -3.81 13.37
CA VAL A 161 17.05 -2.69 14.29
C VAL A 161 15.93 -1.68 14.04
N LEU A 162 15.16 -1.37 15.10
CA LEU A 162 14.04 -0.43 15.04
C LEU A 162 14.41 0.85 15.76
N LEU A 163 14.30 1.97 15.05
CA LEU A 163 14.62 3.29 15.56
C LEU A 163 13.41 4.20 15.55
N ASP A 164 13.30 5.03 16.59
CA ASP A 164 12.32 6.09 16.69
C ASP A 164 12.65 7.26 15.74
N ARG A 165 11.80 8.30 15.79
CA ARG A 165 11.96 9.53 15.01
C ARG A 165 13.32 10.19 15.18
N ASN A 166 13.93 10.07 16.35
CA ASN A 166 15.18 10.72 16.73
C ASN A 166 16.41 9.85 16.47
N GLY A 167 16.22 8.60 16.02
CA GLY A 167 17.30 7.66 15.78
C GLY A 167 17.72 6.85 16.99
N ASN A 168 16.97 6.92 18.10
CA ASN A 168 17.15 6.07 19.26
C ASN A 168 16.41 4.75 19.06
N CYS A 169 16.74 3.73 19.86
CA CYS A 169 16.03 2.47 19.87
C CYS A 169 14.54 2.69 20.16
N LEU A 170 13.69 2.13 19.29
CA LEU A 170 12.25 2.27 19.43
C LEU A 170 11.78 1.71 20.77
N ASN A 171 11.02 2.50 21.52
CA ASN A 171 10.46 2.17 22.83
C ASN A 171 11.53 1.80 23.88
N ASP A 172 12.76 2.32 23.72
CA ASP A 172 13.80 2.18 24.73
C ASP A 172 13.57 3.13 25.90
N GLN A 173 12.96 2.62 26.95
CA GLN A 173 12.69 3.36 28.18
C GLN A 173 13.95 3.59 29.04
N SER A 174 15.05 2.86 28.76
CA SER A 174 16.32 3.03 29.48
C SER A 174 17.18 4.16 28.91
N GLY A 175 16.98 4.50 27.63
CA GLY A 175 17.83 5.45 26.90
C GLY A 175 19.22 4.91 26.55
N GLU A 176 19.52 3.66 26.88
CA GLU A 176 20.85 3.07 26.69
C GLU A 176 21.16 2.69 25.23
N ASN A 177 20.15 2.72 24.36
CA ASN A 177 20.21 2.39 22.94
C ASN A 177 20.78 0.99 22.65
N ARG A 178 20.33 -0.02 23.40
CA ARG A 178 20.85 -1.40 23.31
C ARG A 178 20.70 -2.05 21.94
N CYS A 179 19.74 -1.63 21.12
CA CYS A 179 19.55 -2.16 19.77
C CYS A 179 20.64 -1.73 18.76
N LEU A 180 21.52 -0.79 19.15
CA LEU A 180 22.64 -0.31 18.34
C LEU A 180 23.99 -0.98 18.68
N ARG A 181 24.02 -1.84 19.71
CA ARG A 181 25.23 -2.52 20.17
C ARG A 181 25.26 -3.98 19.74
#